data_AF-A0A164KMT2-F1
#
_entry.id   AF-A0A164KMT2-F1
#
_cell.length_a   1.000
_cell.length_b   1.000
_cell.length_c   1.000
_cell.angle_alpha   90.00
_cell.angle_beta   90.00
_cell.angle_gamma   90.00
#
_symmetry.space_group_name_H-M   'P 1'
#
loop_
_entity.id
_entity.type
_entity.pdbx_description
1 polymer ?
#
loop_
_entity_poly.entity_id
_entity_poly.type
_entity_poly.pdbx_seq_one_letter_code
_entity_poly.pdbx_strand_id
1 'polypeptide(L)'
;MSKKDRWEEINAIFAKAHAARKREKLIKEMEEFESGFPDGVYVAHSSPNEPIIKLKEMYRYCREKGIDPNDLTEEEIEQFLVYPNDDEKTLR
;
A
#
# COMPACT_ATOMS: atom_id res chain seq x y z
N MET A 1 -28.41 22.80 26.33
CA MET A 1 -27.94 22.48 24.97
C MET A 1 -29.04 22.85 23.98
N SER A 2 -28.74 23.66 22.98
CA SER A 2 -29.71 24.15 22.00
C SER A 2 -30.16 23.03 21.06
N LYS A 3 -31.37 23.13 20.50
CA LYS A 3 -31.83 22.24 19.42
C LYS A 3 -30.87 22.28 18.23
N LYS A 4 -30.22 23.43 17.99
CA LYS A 4 -29.21 23.60 16.95
C LYS A 4 -27.95 22.77 17.23
N ASP A 5 -27.41 22.88 18.45
CA ASP A 5 -26.21 22.14 18.87
C ASP A 5 -26.39 20.62 18.74
N ARG A 6 -27.56 20.11 19.16
CA ARG A 6 -27.90 18.69 19.03
C ARG A 6 -27.97 18.24 17.57
N TRP A 7 -28.44 19.10 16.67
CA TRP A 7 -28.55 18.80 15.24
C TRP A 7 -27.16 18.76 14.57
N GLU A 8 -26.28 19.68 14.95
CA GLU A 8 -24.88 19.72 14.49
C GLU A 8 -24.10 18.48 14.95
N GLU A 9 -24.28 18.05 16.20
CA GLU A 9 -23.66 16.83 16.73
C GLU A 9 -24.12 15.59 15.95
N ILE A 10 -25.43 15.47 15.71
CA ILE A 10 -26.01 14.37 14.93
C ILE A 10 -25.44 14.35 13.50
N ASN A 11 -25.32 15.50 12.84
CA ASN A 11 -24.71 15.59 11.51
C ASN A 11 -23.24 15.18 11.50
N ALA A 12 -22.48 15.58 12.52
CA ALA A 12 -21.08 15.20 12.64
C ALA A 12 -20.93 13.68 12.79
N ILE A 13 -21.84 13.02 13.54
CA ILE A 13 -21.88 11.56 13.65
C ILE A 13 -22.14 10.92 12.28
N PHE A 14 -23.14 11.40 11.54
CA PHE A 14 -23.44 10.88 10.21
C PHE A 14 -22.29 11.10 9.22
N ALA A 15 -21.65 12.27 9.24
CA ALA A 15 -20.51 12.56 8.38
C ALA A 15 -19.33 11.62 8.67
N LYS A 16 -19.02 11.36 9.96
CA LYS A 16 -18.00 10.39 10.36
C LYS A 16 -18.35 8.97 9.90
N ALA A 17 -19.59 8.53 10.11
CA ALA A 17 -20.04 7.21 9.70
C ALA A 17 -19.96 7.04 8.17
N HIS A 18 -20.37 8.06 7.41
CA HIS A 18 -20.28 8.06 5.96
C HIS A 18 -18.82 8.00 5.48
N ALA A 19 -17.92 8.78 6.09
CA ALA A 19 -16.50 8.74 5.77
C ALA A 19 -15.86 7.38 6.08
N ALA A 20 -16.21 6.76 7.21
CA ALA A 20 -15.75 5.42 7.58
C ALA A 20 -16.20 4.36 6.55
N ARG A 21 -17.50 4.37 6.19
CA ARG A 21 -18.04 3.46 5.16
C ARG A 21 -17.38 3.65 3.79
N LYS A 22 -17.11 4.91 3.40
CA LYS A 22 -16.40 5.21 2.15
C LYS A 22 -14.97 4.66 2.18
N ARG A 23 -14.27 4.78 3.32
CA ARG A 23 -12.93 4.20 3.51
C ARG A 23 -12.94 2.68 3.44
N GLU A 24 -13.88 2.03 4.11
CA GLU A 24 -14.02 0.57 4.10
C GLU A 24 -14.27 0.05 2.68
N LYS A 25 -15.15 0.71 1.92
CA LYS A 25 -15.41 0.39 0.51
C LYS A 25 -14.14 0.49 -0.34
N LEU A 26 -13.36 1.56 -0.16
CA LEU A 26 -12.10 1.74 -0.88
C LEU A 26 -11.07 0.65 -0.54
N ILE A 27 -10.93 0.29 0.74
CA ILE A 27 -10.03 -0.78 1.17
C ILE A 27 -10.40 -2.10 0.48
N LYS A 28 -11.69 -2.45 0.47
CA LYS A 28 -12.17 -3.68 -0.18
C LYS A 28 -11.90 -3.68 -1.69
N GLU A 29 -12.14 -2.56 -2.37
CA GLU A 29 -11.86 -2.41 -3.80
C GLU A 29 -10.36 -2.55 -4.10
N MET A 30 -9.49 -2.04 -3.22
CA MET A 30 -8.04 -2.24 -3.33
C MET A 30 -7.67 -3.71 -3.12
N GLU A 31 -8.16 -4.37 -2.06
CA GLU A 31 -7.88 -5.78 -1.78
C GLU A 31 -8.32 -6.70 -2.95
N GLU A 32 -9.48 -6.42 -3.55
CA GLU A 32 -9.96 -7.13 -4.74
C GLU A 32 -9.06 -6.91 -5.95
N PHE A 33 -8.59 -5.68 -6.18
CA PHE A 33 -7.64 -5.38 -7.25
C PHE A 33 -6.29 -6.09 -7.03
N GLU A 34 -5.75 -6.05 -5.82
CA GLU A 34 -4.48 -6.69 -5.46
C GLU A 34 -4.53 -8.23 -5.63
N SER A 35 -5.71 -8.85 -5.55
CA SER A 35 -5.86 -10.30 -5.76
C SER A 35 -5.45 -10.75 -7.18
N GLY A 36 -5.47 -9.84 -8.16
CA GLY A 36 -4.99 -10.08 -9.53
C GLY A 36 -3.47 -10.05 -9.68
N PHE A 37 -2.73 -9.62 -8.64
CA PHE A 37 -1.28 -9.45 -8.63
C PHE A 37 -0.68 -10.16 -7.42
N PRO A 38 -0.69 -11.51 -7.39
CA PRO A 38 -0.30 -12.30 -6.21
C PRO A 38 1.18 -12.13 -5.84
N ASP A 39 2.03 -11.74 -6.78
CA ASP A 39 3.45 -11.41 -6.60
C ASP A 39 3.70 -9.94 -6.21
N GLY A 40 2.65 -9.11 -6.19
CA GLY A 40 2.73 -7.68 -5.92
C GLY A 40 3.36 -6.86 -7.05
N VAL A 41 3.51 -7.42 -8.25
CA VAL A 41 4.10 -6.74 -9.41
C VAL A 41 3.03 -5.98 -10.19
N TYR A 42 2.99 -4.66 -10.04
CA TYR A 42 2.01 -3.79 -10.70
C TYR A 42 2.45 -3.26 -12.07
N VAL A 43 3.71 -3.46 -12.44
CA VAL A 43 4.33 -2.94 -13.66
C VAL A 43 5.19 -4.02 -14.28
N ALA A 44 5.11 -4.19 -15.60
CA ALA A 44 6.00 -5.11 -16.32
C ALA A 44 7.46 -4.59 -16.30
N HIS A 45 8.43 -5.50 -16.39
CA HIS A 45 9.84 -5.12 -16.49
C HIS A 45 10.07 -4.21 -17.69
N SER A 46 10.68 -3.04 -17.47
CA SER A 46 11.01 -2.11 -18.56
C SER A 46 12.16 -2.64 -19.43
N SER A 47 13.07 -3.44 -18.85
CA SER A 47 14.09 -4.17 -19.57
C SER A 47 14.50 -5.46 -18.83
N PRO A 48 15.12 -6.45 -19.50
CA PRO A 48 15.52 -7.73 -18.89
C PRO A 48 16.59 -7.63 -17.79
N ASN A 49 17.22 -6.46 -17.62
CA ASN A 49 18.28 -6.26 -16.64
C ASN A 49 17.92 -5.22 -15.58
N GLU A 50 16.75 -4.59 -15.69
CA GLU A 50 16.30 -3.59 -14.71
C GLU A 50 15.51 -4.26 -13.58
N PRO A 51 15.87 -3.97 -12.31
CA PRO A 51 15.14 -4.50 -11.18
C PRO A 51 13.76 -3.86 -11.08
N ILE A 52 12.79 -4.63 -10.59
CA ILE A 52 11.51 -4.08 -10.12
C ILE A 52 11.55 -3.96 -8.60
N ILE A 53 10.93 -2.91 -8.09
CA ILE A 53 10.76 -2.71 -6.66
C ILE A 53 9.46 -3.33 -6.15
N LYS A 54 9.56 -4.14 -5.10
CA LYS A 54 8.44 -4.69 -4.33
C LYS A 54 7.82 -3.63 -3.43
N LEU A 55 7.01 -2.74 -4.01
CA LEU A 55 6.43 -1.58 -3.31
C LEU A 55 5.62 -1.99 -2.07
N LYS A 56 4.83 -3.06 -2.15
CA LYS A 56 3.95 -3.47 -1.04
C LYS A 56 4.75 -3.83 0.21
N GLU A 57 5.81 -4.62 0.04
CA GLU A 57 6.73 -5.03 1.09
C GLU A 57 7.54 -3.84 1.62
N MET A 58 8.07 -3.00 0.73
CA MET A 58 8.79 -1.77 1.12
C MET A 58 7.92 -0.86 1.99
N TYR A 59 6.70 -0.54 1.54
CA TYR A 59 5.80 0.30 2.32
C TYR A 59 5.34 -0.36 3.62
N ARG A 60 5.24 -1.70 3.68
CA ARG A 60 4.98 -2.41 4.94
C ARG A 60 6.14 -2.22 5.93
N TYR A 61 7.37 -2.42 5.47
CA TYR A 61 8.58 -2.20 6.26
C TYR A 61 8.67 -0.76 6.80
N CYS A 62 8.47 0.24 5.93
CA CYS A 62 8.45 1.65 6.33
C CYS A 62 7.42 1.93 7.43
N ARG A 63 6.20 1.37 7.31
CA ARG A 63 5.15 1.52 8.33
C ARG A 63 5.50 0.86 9.65
N GLU A 64 6.10 -0.32 9.62
CA GLU A 64 6.51 -1.05 10.84
C GLU A 64 7.64 -0.32 11.58
N LYS A 65 8.56 0.31 10.83
CA LYS A 65 9.63 1.14 11.39
C LYS A 65 9.24 2.58 11.72
N GLY A 66 8.12 3.07 11.18
CA GLY A 66 7.71 4.47 11.32
C GLY A 66 8.62 5.46 10.57
N ILE A 67 9.18 5.05 9.43
CA ILE A 67 10.05 5.87 8.57
C ILE A 67 9.37 6.17 7.23
N ASP A 68 9.72 7.28 6.60
CA ASP A 68 9.26 7.59 5.24
C ASP A 68 10.09 6.79 4.20
N PRO A 69 9.50 6.33 3.09
CA PRO A 69 10.27 5.67 2.02
C PRO A 69 11.44 6.51 1.48
N ASN A 70 11.36 7.84 1.54
CA ASN A 70 12.45 8.72 1.11
C ASN A 70 13.63 8.74 2.10
N ASP A 71 13.44 8.22 3.31
CA ASP A 71 14.47 8.13 4.35
C ASP A 71 15.20 6.77 4.32
N LEU A 72 14.81 5.85 3.43
CA LEU A 72 15.49 4.56 3.28
C LEU A 72 16.91 4.75 2.74
N THR A 73 17.86 4.00 3.30
CA THR A 73 19.21 3.94 2.71
C THR A 73 19.21 3.09 1.44
N GLU A 74 20.26 3.20 0.62
CA GLU A 74 20.41 2.37 -0.58
C GLU A 74 20.38 0.87 -0.23
N GLU A 75 21.03 0.48 0.88
CA GLU A 75 21.03 -0.91 1.36
C GLU A 75 19.66 -1.39 1.84
N GLU A 76 18.82 -0.50 2.38
CA GLU A 76 17.44 -0.83 2.73
C GLU A 76 16.58 -0.97 1.48
N ILE A 77 16.78 -0.12 0.46
CA ILE A 77 16.06 -0.19 -0.82
C ILE A 77 16.40 -1.48 -1.57
N GLU A 78 17.67 -1.90 -1.58
CA GLU A 78 18.15 -3.12 -2.25
C GLU A 78 17.38 -4.37 -1.83
N GLN A 79 16.92 -4.45 -0.57
CA GLN A 79 16.15 -5.59 -0.05
C GLN A 79 14.81 -5.80 -0.77
N PHE A 80 14.31 -4.77 -1.45
CA PHE A 80 13.04 -4.79 -2.15
C PHE A 80 13.20 -4.88 -3.68
N LEU A 81 14.43 -4.90 -4.20
CA LEU A 81 14.70 -5.04 -5.61
C LEU A 81 14.67 -6.51 -6.03
N VAL A 82 13.97 -6.79 -7.14
CA VAL A 82 13.93 -8.12 -7.78
C VAL A 82 14.55 -7.99 -9.16
N TYR A 83 15.67 -8.67 -9.37
CA TYR A 83 16.33 -8.73 -10.67
C TYR A 83 15.78 -9.89 -11.50
N PRO A 84 15.49 -9.69 -12.80
CA PRO A 84 14.88 -10.73 -13.66
C PRO A 84 15.70 -12.03 -13.78
N ASN A 85 17.00 -11.98 -13.50
CA ASN A 85 17.93 -13.09 -13.72
C ASN A 85 18.25 -13.89 -12.44
N ASP A 86 17.70 -13.53 -11.28
CA ASP A 86 17.94 -14.29 -10.05
C ASP A 86 17.09 -15.58 -9.95
N ASP A 87 16.05 -15.71 -10.77
CA ASP A 87 15.20 -16.90 -10.85
C ASP A 87 15.89 -18.13 -11.49
N GLU A 88 16.99 -17.94 -12.25
CA GLU A 88 17.77 -19.05 -12.82
C GLU A 88 18.61 -19.80 -11.76
N LYS A 89 18.85 -19.22 -10.58
CA LYS A 89 19.71 -19.84 -9.55
C LYS A 89 18.97 -20.81 -8.63
N THR A 90 17.65 -20.81 -8.57
CA THR A 90 16.86 -21.71 -7.71
C THR A 90 16.43 -23.01 -8.40
N LEU A 91 16.92 -23.29 -9.62
CA LEU A 91 16.58 -24.49 -10.40
C LEU A 91 17.76 -25.44 -10.68
N ARG A 92 18.84 -25.38 -9.87
CA ARG A 92 19.95 -26.35 -9.92
C ARG A 92 20.01 -27.23 -8.69
#